data_AF-A0A2G9S9R3-F1
#
_entry.id   AF-A0A2G9S9R3-F1
#
_cell.length_a   1.000
_cell.length_b   1.000
_cell.length_c   1.000
_cell.angle_alpha   90.00
_cell.angle_beta   90.00
_cell.angle_gamma   90.00
#
_symmetry.space_group_name_H-M   'P 1'
#
loop_
_entity.id
_entity.type
_entity.pdbx_description
1 polymer ?
#
loop_
_entity_poly.entity_id
_entity_poly.type
_entity_poly.pdbx_seq_one_letter_code
_entity_poly.pdbx_strand_id
1 'polypeptide(L)'
;MFCFCCRLEIETEDNEISIFISSFVHLQEKSVLSRRVQGLIQGLWPNPVGFVFPKKGNWLDSLGVADCSSLLGTPRSVTLYISDLEVTTQIINLVGPIAVRSLGKKTHRTQMVPDLSFPKFPAKVDRILLEEIRKNDYKFTIVDCMDLEKGTVNIIEEGSVPVTQVMDVLHTVITREENYISAANSVRL
;
A
#
# COMPACT_ATOMS: atom_id res chain seq x y z
N MET A 1 -14.87 -6.98 14.11
CA MET A 1 -14.02 -6.26 13.12
C MET A 1 -14.48 -6.76 11.76
N PHE A 2 -15.13 -5.91 10.97
CA PHE A 2 -15.66 -6.31 9.66
C PHE A 2 -14.61 -5.99 8.60
N CYS A 3 -14.02 -7.02 7.97
CA CYS A 3 -13.21 -6.82 6.77
C CYS A 3 -14.16 -6.70 5.59
N PHE A 4 -14.29 -5.51 5.00
CA PHE A 4 -15.03 -5.33 3.75
C PHE A 4 -14.16 -5.83 2.58
N CYS A 5 -14.25 -7.12 2.33
CA CYS A 5 -13.67 -7.76 1.16
C CYS A 5 -14.76 -7.83 0.09
N CYS A 6 -14.92 -6.76 -0.70
CA CYS A 6 -15.85 -6.78 -1.84
C CYS A 6 -15.31 -7.75 -2.89
N ARG A 7 -15.89 -8.95 -2.92
CA ARG A 7 -15.60 -9.99 -3.89
C ARG A 7 -16.21 -9.62 -5.25
N LEU A 8 -15.51 -8.74 -5.96
CA LEU A 8 -15.74 -8.54 -7.38
C LEU A 8 -15.09 -9.70 -8.14
N GLU A 9 -15.89 -10.72 -8.43
CA GLU A 9 -15.57 -11.73 -9.45
C GLU A 9 -15.63 -11.06 -10.82
N ILE A 10 -14.54 -10.38 -11.16
CA ILE A 10 -14.25 -9.92 -12.50
C ILE A 10 -13.15 -10.85 -12.99
N GLU A 11 -13.51 -11.71 -13.95
CA GLU A 11 -12.63 -12.64 -14.65
C GLU A 11 -11.57 -11.86 -15.44
N THR A 12 -10.59 -11.33 -14.71
CA THR A 12 -9.29 -10.97 -15.24
C THR A 12 -8.29 -11.63 -14.30
N GLU A 13 -7.85 -12.83 -14.68
CA GLU A 13 -6.98 -13.71 -13.86
C GLU A 13 -5.66 -13.04 -13.45
N ASP A 14 -5.26 -11.94 -14.09
CA ASP A 14 -3.93 -11.37 -13.96
C ASP A 14 -3.79 -10.13 -13.05
N ASN A 15 -4.88 -9.60 -12.46
CA ASN A 15 -4.80 -8.39 -11.65
C ASN A 15 -4.78 -8.69 -10.14
N GLU A 16 -3.62 -8.42 -9.52
CA GLU A 16 -3.37 -8.57 -8.09
C GLU A 16 -4.32 -7.69 -7.24
N ILE A 17 -4.76 -8.20 -6.09
CA ILE A 17 -5.55 -7.44 -5.13
C ILE A 17 -4.61 -6.77 -4.13
N SER A 18 -4.73 -5.46 -4.00
CA SER A 18 -3.95 -4.63 -3.09
C SER A 18 -4.77 -4.24 -1.86
N ILE A 19 -4.10 -3.77 -0.80
CA ILE A 19 -4.75 -3.29 0.43
C ILE A 19 -4.58 -1.78 0.52
N PHE A 20 -5.65 -1.08 0.91
CA PHE A 20 -5.62 0.33 1.23
C PHE A 20 -5.91 0.55 2.73
N ILE A 21 -5.10 1.39 3.35
CA ILE A 21 -5.27 1.85 4.74
C ILE A 21 -5.29 3.39 4.80
N SER A 22 -5.94 3.95 5.82
CA SER A 22 -6.07 5.41 6.02
C SER A 22 -4.99 5.99 6.92
N SER A 23 -4.34 5.14 7.72
CA SER A 23 -3.35 5.55 8.71
C SER A 23 -2.46 4.40 9.08
N PHE A 24 -1.18 4.72 9.28
CA PHE A 24 -0.17 3.80 9.76
C PHE A 24 -0.39 3.35 11.22
N VAL A 25 -1.22 4.07 11.99
CA VAL A 25 -1.56 3.70 13.38
C VAL A 25 -2.10 2.26 13.46
N HIS A 26 -2.89 1.84 12.48
CA HIS A 26 -3.41 0.46 12.39
C HIS A 26 -2.31 -0.61 12.30
N LEU A 27 -1.12 -0.26 11.83
CA LEU A 27 0.04 -1.14 11.71
C LEU A 27 1.01 -1.01 12.88
N GLN A 28 1.13 0.17 13.49
CA GLN A 28 2.05 0.43 14.61
C GLN A 28 1.66 -0.29 15.89
N GLU A 29 0.36 -0.31 16.22
CA GLU A 29 -0.12 -0.88 17.47
C GLU A 29 0.16 -2.38 17.61
N LYS A 30 0.45 -3.06 16.50
CA LYS A 30 0.58 -4.52 16.48
C LYS A 30 2.02 -5.03 16.46
N SER A 31 3.04 -4.15 16.44
CA SER A 31 4.47 -4.52 16.48
C SER A 31 4.94 -5.52 15.41
N VAL A 32 4.15 -5.75 14.36
CA VAL A 32 4.40 -6.86 13.42
C VAL A 32 5.35 -6.48 12.29
N LEU A 33 5.49 -5.19 12.01
CA LEU A 33 6.39 -4.67 10.99
C LEU A 33 7.71 -4.23 11.63
N SER A 34 8.82 -4.50 10.96
CA SER A 34 10.15 -4.09 11.43
C SER A 34 10.27 -2.57 11.56
N ARG A 35 11.22 -2.11 12.38
CA ARG A 35 11.48 -0.68 12.56
C ARG A 35 11.82 0.01 11.24
N ARG A 36 12.51 -0.69 10.32
CA ARG A 36 12.83 -0.19 8.98
C ARG A 36 11.58 0.07 8.15
N VAL A 37 10.65 -0.90 8.13
CA VAL A 37 9.36 -0.76 7.46
C VAL A 37 8.59 0.43 8.03
N GLN A 38 8.50 0.52 9.36
CA GLN A 38 7.80 1.62 10.03
C GLN A 38 8.41 2.98 9.68
N GLY A 39 9.73 3.11 9.75
CA GLY A 39 10.43 4.35 9.45
C GLY A 39 10.30 4.78 8.00
N LEU A 40 10.36 3.83 7.06
CA LEU A 40 10.21 4.11 5.63
C LEU A 40 8.80 4.61 5.32
N ILE A 41 7.78 3.91 5.84
CA ILE A 41 6.38 4.31 5.65
C ILE A 41 6.13 5.69 6.26
N GLN A 42 6.56 5.93 7.50
CA GLN A 42 6.36 7.22 8.17
C GLN A 42 7.07 8.38 7.47
N GLY A 43 8.27 8.15 6.95
CA GLY A 43 9.03 9.18 6.23
C GLY A 43 8.44 9.53 4.86
N LEU A 44 7.67 8.60 4.27
CA LEU A 44 7.02 8.81 2.98
C LEU A 44 5.56 9.23 3.09
N TRP A 45 4.89 8.98 4.21
CA TRP A 45 3.55 9.49 4.46
C TRP A 45 3.56 11.04 4.60
N PRO A 46 2.58 11.77 4.03
CA PRO A 46 1.35 11.35 3.36
C PRO A 46 1.43 11.27 1.83
N ASN A 47 2.57 10.89 1.25
CA ASN A 47 2.71 10.84 -0.20
C ASN A 47 2.10 9.54 -0.79
N PRO A 48 1.65 9.54 -2.06
CA PRO A 48 1.07 8.38 -2.73
C PRO A 48 2.14 7.35 -3.07
N VAL A 49 2.48 6.49 -2.11
CA VAL A 49 3.42 5.39 -2.27
C VAL A 49 2.72 4.05 -2.01
N GLY A 50 2.93 3.10 -2.92
CA GLY A 50 2.57 1.70 -2.74
C GLY A 50 3.78 0.89 -2.28
N PHE A 51 3.63 0.12 -1.22
CA PHE A 51 4.68 -0.70 -0.64
C PHE A 51 4.40 -2.17 -0.89
N VAL A 52 5.31 -2.85 -1.58
CA VAL A 52 5.22 -4.30 -1.80
C VAL A 52 5.96 -5.00 -0.67
N PHE A 53 5.21 -5.69 0.18
CA PHE A 53 5.75 -6.44 1.30
C PHE A 53 5.69 -7.94 1.06
N PRO A 54 6.59 -8.72 1.70
CA PRO A 54 6.45 -10.16 1.72
C PRO A 54 5.15 -10.55 2.42
N LYS A 55 4.41 -11.47 1.81
CA LYS A 55 3.20 -12.06 2.38
C LYS A 55 3.49 -12.95 3.61
N LYS A 56 4.76 -13.30 3.79
CA LYS A 56 5.23 -14.09 4.92
C LYS A 56 5.11 -13.28 6.23
N GLY A 57 4.34 -13.82 7.18
CA GLY A 57 4.20 -13.28 8.54
C GLY A 57 2.75 -12.98 8.91
N ASN A 58 2.50 -12.76 10.19
CA ASN A 58 1.14 -12.59 10.74
C ASN A 58 0.64 -11.13 10.67
N TRP A 59 1.31 -10.29 9.86
CA TRP A 59 1.00 -8.87 9.77
C TRP A 59 -0.28 -8.62 8.96
N LEU A 60 -0.62 -9.51 8.03
CA LEU A 60 -1.91 -9.48 7.33
C LEU A 60 -3.07 -9.83 8.26
N ASP A 61 -2.91 -10.83 9.12
CA ASP A 61 -3.94 -11.18 10.12
C ASP A 61 -4.19 -10.00 11.07
N SER A 62 -3.11 -9.26 11.35
CA SER A 62 -3.15 -8.05 12.15
C SER A 62 -3.91 -6.89 11.49
N LEU A 63 -4.06 -6.88 10.17
CA LEU A 63 -4.93 -5.92 9.49
C LEU A 63 -6.42 -6.32 9.53
N GLY A 64 -6.74 -7.49 10.10
CA GLY A 64 -8.11 -8.01 10.13
C GLY A 64 -8.56 -8.59 8.80
N VAL A 65 -7.62 -8.86 7.87
CA VAL A 65 -7.91 -9.38 6.52
C VAL A 65 -7.63 -10.89 6.39
N ALA A 66 -7.54 -11.62 7.50
CA ALA A 66 -7.18 -13.04 7.54
C ALA A 66 -8.06 -13.90 6.61
N ASP A 67 -9.38 -13.67 6.63
CA ASP A 67 -10.38 -14.43 5.85
C ASP A 67 -10.22 -14.23 4.33
N CYS A 68 -9.62 -13.12 3.90
CA CYS A 68 -9.35 -12.80 2.50
C CYS A 68 -7.88 -12.86 2.13
N SER A 69 -7.01 -13.32 3.04
CA SER A 69 -5.56 -13.35 2.83
C SER A 69 -5.15 -14.12 1.57
N SER A 70 -5.88 -15.17 1.20
CA SER A 70 -5.65 -15.97 -0.02
C SER A 70 -5.85 -15.17 -1.32
N LEU A 71 -6.70 -14.14 -1.29
CA LEU A 71 -7.04 -13.30 -2.44
C LEU A 71 -6.09 -12.11 -2.60
N LEU A 72 -5.35 -11.75 -1.55
CA LEU A 72 -4.48 -10.57 -1.52
C LEU A 72 -3.12 -10.83 -2.18
N GLY A 73 -2.72 -9.94 -3.07
CA GLY A 73 -1.43 -9.92 -3.74
C GLY A 73 -1.13 -11.19 -4.54
N THR A 74 0.14 -11.57 -4.55
CA THR A 74 0.64 -12.83 -5.10
C THR A 74 0.81 -13.87 -3.99
N PRO A 75 1.21 -15.12 -4.30
CA PRO A 75 1.62 -16.07 -3.27
C PRO A 75 2.80 -15.60 -2.41
N ARG A 76 3.61 -14.64 -2.89
CA ARG A 76 4.86 -14.22 -2.23
C ARG A 76 4.80 -12.82 -1.62
N SER A 77 4.00 -11.94 -2.19
CA SER A 77 3.99 -10.51 -1.88
C SER A 77 2.58 -9.93 -1.88
N VAL A 78 2.43 -8.77 -1.27
CA VAL A 78 1.18 -8.01 -1.25
C VAL A 78 1.51 -6.52 -1.25
N THR A 79 0.76 -5.77 -2.05
CA THR A 79 0.92 -4.32 -2.15
C THR A 79 -0.01 -3.61 -1.18
N LEU A 80 0.57 -2.74 -0.35
CA LEU A 80 -0.12 -1.90 0.61
C LEU A 80 -0.02 -0.44 0.17
N TYR A 81 -1.16 0.24 0.09
CA TYR A 81 -1.27 1.67 -0.15
C TYR A 81 -1.76 2.34 1.13
N ILE A 82 -1.19 3.50 1.43
CA ILE A 82 -1.74 4.39 2.46
C ILE A 82 -2.35 5.56 1.71
N SER A 83 -3.66 5.72 1.81
CA SER A 83 -4.40 6.74 1.05
C SER A 83 -4.47 8.03 1.85
N ASP A 84 -4.05 9.14 1.24
CA ASP A 84 -4.28 10.52 1.70
C ASP A 84 -5.53 11.14 1.07
N LEU A 85 -6.27 10.38 0.25
CA LEU A 85 -7.47 10.84 -0.45
C LEU A 85 -8.65 10.92 0.53
N GLU A 86 -9.35 12.04 0.54
CA GLU A 86 -10.36 12.36 1.56
C GLU A 86 -11.47 11.31 1.64
N VAL A 87 -12.06 10.93 0.50
CA VAL A 87 -13.21 10.00 0.46
C VAL A 87 -12.74 8.58 0.74
N THR A 88 -11.64 8.14 0.12
CA THR A 88 -11.06 6.82 0.40
C THR A 88 -10.67 6.69 1.87
N THR A 89 -10.04 7.71 2.45
CA THR A 89 -9.67 7.75 3.89
C THR A 89 -10.91 7.67 4.78
N GLN A 90 -11.97 8.42 4.48
CA GLN A 90 -13.22 8.38 5.25
C GLN A 90 -13.86 6.99 5.20
N ILE A 91 -13.91 6.34 4.03
CA ILE A 91 -14.44 4.98 3.91
C ILE A 91 -13.62 4.01 4.74
N ILE A 92 -12.30 4.03 4.62
CA ILE A 92 -11.41 3.16 5.39
C ILE A 92 -11.56 3.40 6.90
N ASN A 93 -11.75 4.65 7.34
CA ASN A 93 -12.01 4.95 8.74
C ASN A 93 -13.35 4.38 9.24
N LEU A 94 -14.35 4.26 8.36
CA LEU A 94 -15.66 3.69 8.69
C LEU A 94 -15.66 2.16 8.68
N VAL A 95 -14.96 1.53 7.74
CA VAL A 95 -15.05 0.08 7.49
C VAL A 95 -13.78 -0.71 7.83
N GLY A 96 -12.70 -0.03 8.19
CA GLY A 96 -11.38 -0.61 8.31
C GLY A 96 -10.66 -0.74 6.96
N PRO A 97 -9.48 -1.40 6.93
CA PRO A 97 -8.72 -1.63 5.70
C PRO A 97 -9.58 -2.24 4.59
N ILE A 98 -9.40 -1.76 3.35
CA ILE A 98 -10.15 -2.24 2.19
C ILE A 98 -9.22 -2.94 1.20
N ALA A 99 -9.71 -4.03 0.61
CA ALA A 99 -9.02 -4.74 -0.46
C ALA A 99 -9.51 -4.22 -1.82
N VAL A 100 -8.59 -3.76 -2.67
CA VAL A 100 -8.91 -3.13 -3.96
C VAL A 100 -8.22 -3.89 -5.09
N ARG A 101 -9.03 -4.32 -6.07
CA ARG A 101 -8.55 -4.85 -7.35
C ARG A 101 -8.59 -3.74 -8.39
N SER A 102 -7.47 -3.47 -9.04
CA SER A 102 -7.43 -2.51 -10.15
C SER A 102 -8.19 -3.05 -11.36
N LEU A 103 -9.14 -2.27 -11.88
CA LEU A 103 -9.89 -2.56 -13.10
C LEU A 103 -9.17 -2.00 -14.32
N GLY A 104 -7.91 -2.39 -14.52
CA GLY A 104 -7.09 -1.89 -15.62
C GLY A 104 -6.58 -3.00 -16.53
N LYS A 105 -7.06 -3.06 -17.78
CA LYS A 105 -6.30 -3.68 -18.88
C LYS A 105 -5.07 -2.80 -19.12
N LYS A 106 -3.87 -3.38 -19.13
CA LYS A 106 -2.54 -2.73 -19.28
C LYS A 106 -2.35 -1.82 -20.53
N THR A 107 -3.39 -1.51 -21.32
CA THR A 107 -3.22 -1.00 -22.69
C THR A 107 -3.89 0.33 -23.02
N HIS A 108 -4.63 1.00 -22.15
CA HIS A 108 -5.13 2.35 -22.45
C HIS A 108 -4.78 3.30 -21.31
N ARG A 109 -4.15 4.43 -21.69
CA ARG A 109 -3.97 5.63 -20.87
C ARG A 109 -5.16 5.77 -19.93
N THR A 110 -4.91 5.72 -18.63
CA THR A 110 -5.88 6.05 -17.58
C THR A 110 -6.39 7.47 -17.87
N GLN A 111 -7.51 7.58 -18.60
CA GLN A 111 -8.09 8.87 -18.92
C GLN A 111 -8.76 9.41 -17.67
N MET A 112 -8.26 10.54 -17.18
CA MET A 112 -8.72 11.25 -15.99
C MET A 112 -9.92 12.18 -16.26
N VAL A 113 -10.90 11.73 -17.05
CA VAL A 113 -12.14 12.47 -17.29
C VAL A 113 -13.29 11.46 -17.23
N PRO A 114 -14.42 11.78 -16.57
CA PRO A 114 -15.60 10.92 -16.57
C PRO A 114 -16.24 10.94 -17.95
N ASP A 115 -15.72 10.14 -18.87
CA ASP A 115 -16.54 9.73 -20.00
C ASP A 115 -17.54 8.71 -19.48
N LEU A 116 -18.82 9.09 -19.44
CA LEU A 116 -19.95 8.25 -19.04
C LEU A 116 -20.13 7.03 -19.98
N SER A 117 -19.25 6.87 -20.96
CA SER A 117 -19.05 5.69 -21.80
C SER A 117 -18.25 4.56 -21.11
N PHE A 118 -18.30 4.47 -19.77
CA PHE A 118 -17.64 3.40 -19.01
C PHE A 118 -17.94 2.01 -19.63
N PRO A 119 -16.92 1.14 -19.79
CA PRO A 119 -17.17 -0.23 -20.19
C PRO A 119 -18.13 -0.86 -19.20
N LYS A 120 -19.19 -1.50 -19.71
CA LYS A 120 -20.24 -2.17 -18.93
C LYS A 120 -19.65 -2.77 -17.64
N PHE A 121 -19.89 -2.12 -16.50
CA PHE A 121 -19.50 -2.68 -15.23
C PHE A 121 -20.21 -4.04 -15.10
N PRO A 122 -19.50 -5.09 -14.68
CA PRO A 122 -20.11 -6.39 -14.50
C PRO A 122 -21.24 -6.25 -13.48
N ALA A 123 -22.35 -6.95 -13.69
CA ALA A 123 -23.57 -6.86 -12.89
C ALA A 123 -23.39 -7.18 -11.38
N LYS A 124 -22.18 -7.52 -10.94
CA LYS A 124 -21.78 -7.86 -9.56
C LYS A 124 -21.12 -6.71 -8.79
N VAL A 125 -21.12 -5.47 -9.30
CA VAL A 125 -20.60 -4.31 -8.56
C VAL A 125 -21.69 -3.73 -7.66
N ASP A 126 -21.57 -3.91 -6.34
CA ASP A 126 -22.51 -3.37 -5.37
C ASP A 126 -22.53 -1.85 -5.35
N ARG A 127 -21.35 -1.21 -5.41
CA ARG A 127 -21.18 0.25 -5.41
C ARG A 127 -19.92 0.65 -6.17
N ILE A 128 -19.99 1.79 -6.86
CA ILE A 128 -18.85 2.44 -7.52
C ILE A 128 -18.49 3.67 -6.72
N LEU A 129 -17.23 3.78 -6.32
CA LEU A 129 -16.69 5.00 -5.72
C LEU A 129 -16.07 5.85 -6.83
N LEU A 130 -16.60 7.06 -7.02
CA LEU A 130 -16.01 8.06 -7.89
C LEU A 130 -15.38 9.13 -6.99
N GLU A 131 -14.06 9.08 -6.86
CA GLU A 131 -13.30 10.12 -6.18
C GLU A 131 -12.68 11.04 -7.24
N GLU A 132 -12.98 12.33 -7.15
CA GLU A 132 -12.37 13.33 -8.01
C GLU A 132 -10.90 13.50 -7.61
N ILE A 133 -10.03 12.77 -8.29
CA ILE A 133 -8.58 12.89 -8.11
C ILE A 133 -8.18 14.28 -8.61
N ARG A 134 -7.86 15.18 -7.69
CA ARG A 134 -7.40 16.54 -8.04
C ARG A 134 -6.06 16.41 -8.77
N LYS A 135 -6.03 16.87 -10.03
CA LYS A 135 -4.86 17.11 -10.90
C LYS A 135 -4.29 15.87 -11.63
N ASN A 136 -3.92 16.08 -12.89
CA ASN A 136 -3.44 15.12 -13.91
C ASN A 136 -2.24 14.21 -13.56
N ASP A 137 -1.72 14.21 -12.32
CA ASP A 137 -0.44 13.56 -11.97
C ASP A 137 -0.49 12.65 -10.73
N TYR A 138 -1.67 12.31 -10.19
CA TYR A 138 -1.74 11.40 -9.04
C TYR A 138 -1.48 9.95 -9.48
N LYS A 139 -0.26 9.49 -9.25
CA LYS A 139 0.21 8.15 -9.59
C LYS A 139 1.04 7.61 -8.44
N PHE A 140 0.73 6.42 -7.96
CA PHE A 140 1.51 5.82 -6.89
C PHE A 140 2.93 5.48 -7.37
N THR A 141 3.94 5.87 -6.59
CA THR A 141 5.27 5.28 -6.71
C THR A 141 5.23 3.91 -6.03
N ILE A 142 5.61 2.85 -6.74
CA ILE A 142 5.56 1.48 -6.24
C ILE A 142 6.97 1.06 -5.82
N VAL A 143 7.14 0.81 -4.52
CA VAL A 143 8.40 0.44 -3.89
C VAL A 143 8.34 -1.02 -3.47
N ASP A 144 9.30 -1.80 -3.95
CA ASP A 144 9.55 -3.17 -3.52
C ASP A 144 10.33 -3.18 -2.20
N CYS A 145 9.69 -3.65 -1.13
CA CYS A 145 10.25 -3.76 0.20
C CYS A 145 10.62 -5.21 0.58
N MET A 146 10.68 -6.15 -0.37
CA MET A 146 11.00 -7.56 -0.10
C MET A 146 12.37 -7.76 0.56
N ASP A 147 13.35 -6.91 0.24
CA ASP A 147 14.71 -6.93 0.79
C ASP A 147 14.98 -5.77 1.77
N LEU A 148 13.94 -5.11 2.30
CA LEU A 148 14.11 -3.95 3.18
C LEU A 148 14.86 -4.30 4.48
N GLU A 149 14.73 -5.53 4.98
CA GLU A 149 15.52 -6.02 6.11
C GLU A 149 17.02 -6.06 5.83
N LYS A 150 17.44 -6.20 4.56
CA LYS A 150 18.84 -6.12 4.13
C LYS A 150 19.29 -4.66 3.93
N GLY A 151 18.38 -3.69 4.05
CA GLY A 151 18.66 -2.26 3.88
C GLY A 151 18.53 -1.79 2.43
N THR A 152 17.84 -2.54 1.59
CA THR A 152 17.69 -2.23 0.16
C THR A 152 16.22 -2.26 -0.24
N VAL A 153 15.81 -1.34 -1.10
CA VAL A 153 14.50 -1.34 -1.76
C VAL A 153 14.70 -1.23 -3.26
N ASN A 154 13.77 -1.76 -4.04
CA ASN A 154 13.72 -1.53 -5.49
C ASN A 154 12.52 -0.66 -5.83
N ILE A 155 12.61 0.11 -6.91
CA ILE A 155 11.46 0.85 -7.44
C ILE A 155 10.89 0.07 -8.61
N ILE A 156 9.66 -0.40 -8.48
CA ILE A 156 8.94 -1.11 -9.54
C ILE A 156 8.43 -0.10 -10.56
N GLU A 157 7.87 1.00 -10.07
CA GLU A 157 7.28 2.04 -10.90
C GLU A 157 7.42 3.41 -10.22
N GLU A 158 7.93 4.39 -10.95
CA GLU A 158 7.96 5.77 -10.50
C GLU A 158 6.62 6.46 -10.80
N GLY A 159 6.08 7.10 -9.76
CA GLY A 159 4.83 7.88 -9.79
C GLY A 159 5.09 9.33 -9.40
N SER A 160 4.18 9.92 -8.61
CA SER A 160 4.27 11.31 -8.16
C SER A 160 5.40 11.56 -7.17
N VAL A 161 5.91 10.50 -6.52
CA VAL A 161 7.01 10.58 -5.54
C VAL A 161 8.31 10.19 -6.24
N PRO A 162 9.26 11.12 -6.42
CA PRO A 162 10.51 10.83 -7.11
C PRO A 162 11.33 9.74 -6.42
N VAL A 163 12.05 8.94 -7.19
CA VAL A 163 12.95 7.90 -6.64
C VAL A 163 13.97 8.49 -5.66
N THR A 164 14.50 9.67 -5.94
CA THR A 164 15.47 10.36 -5.07
C THR A 164 14.91 10.56 -3.66
N GLN A 165 13.66 11.02 -3.56
CA GLN A 165 12.99 11.20 -2.28
C GLN A 165 12.82 9.88 -1.52
N VAL A 166 12.46 8.80 -2.22
CA VAL A 166 12.33 7.46 -1.61
C VAL A 166 13.67 6.99 -1.04
N MET A 167 14.75 7.15 -1.81
CA MET A 167 16.09 6.73 -1.40
C MET A 167 16.65 7.58 -0.25
N ASP A 168 16.38 8.88 -0.24
CA ASP A 168 16.80 9.78 0.84
C ASP A 168 16.14 9.41 2.18
N VAL A 169 14.84 9.07 2.14
CA VAL A 169 14.12 8.56 3.31
C VAL A 169 14.70 7.22 3.76
N LEU A 170 14.92 6.28 2.84
CA LEU A 170 15.53 4.98 3.16
C LEU A 170 16.88 5.15 3.86
N HIS A 171 17.76 5.98 3.31
CA HIS A 171 19.08 6.26 3.89
C HIS A 171 18.95 6.81 5.31
N THR A 172 18.05 7.78 5.51
CA THR A 172 17.78 8.36 6.83
C THR A 172 17.32 7.30 7.84
N VAL A 173 16.47 6.35 7.43
CA VAL A 173 15.96 5.27 8.28
C VAL A 173 17.09 4.31 8.66
N ILE A 174 17.92 3.90 7.70
CA ILE A 174 19.06 2.99 7.95
C ILE A 174 20.06 3.64 8.90
N THR A 175 20.49 4.88 8.62
CA THR A 175 21.45 5.61 9.46
C THR A 175 20.93 5.79 10.89
N ARG A 176 19.63 6.08 11.07
CA ARG A 176 19.03 6.19 12.42
C ARG A 176 19.08 4.88 13.19
N GLU A 177 18.86 3.76 12.52
CA GLU A 177 18.90 2.45 13.16
C GLU A 177 20.34 2.05 13.55
N GLU A 178 21.32 2.27 12.67
CA GLU A 178 22.74 2.03 12.95
C GLU A 178 23.22 2.86 14.14
N ASN A 179 22.83 4.13 14.21
CA ASN A 179 23.13 5.01 15.33
C ASN A 179 22.50 4.50 16.64
N TYR A 180 21.25 4.02 16.59
CA TYR A 180 20.59 3.45 17.76
C TYR A 180 21.29 2.19 18.26
N ILE A 181 21.70 1.29 17.36
CA ILE A 181 22.43 0.06 17.72
C ILE A 181 23.79 0.42 18.34
N SER A 182 24.49 1.39 17.76
CA SER A 182 25.79 1.85 18.25
C SER A 182 25.69 2.47 19.65
N ALA A 183 24.67 3.30 19.89
CA ALA A 183 24.39 3.87 21.21
C ALA A 183 23.96 2.83 22.24
N ALA A 184 23.21 1.80 21.83
CA ALA A 184 22.82 0.71 22.75
C ALA A 184 24.01 -0.15 23.17
N ASN A 185 25.02 -0.30 22.30
CA ASN A 185 26.24 -1.06 22.59
C ASN A 185 27.23 -0.28 23.45
N SER A 186 27.30 1.05 23.32
CA SER A 186 28.18 1.88 24.16
C SER A 186 27.71 2.04 25.61
N VAL A 187 26.42 1.82 25.89
CA VAL A 187 25.84 1.86 27.25
C VAL A 187 26.00 0.52 27.99
N ARG A 188 26.37 -0.56 27.29
CA ARG A 188 26.55 -1.92 27.86
C ARG A 188 28.01 -2.26 28.21
N LEU A 189 28.93 -1.31 28.05
CA LEU A 189 30.34 -1.39 28.49
C LEU A 189 30.54 -0.52 29.74
#